data_AF-A0A7W5XIR1-F1
#
_entry.id   AF-A0A7W5XIR1-F1
#
_cell.length_a   1.000
_cell.length_b   1.000
_cell.length_c   1.000
_cell.angle_alpha   90.00
_cell.angle_beta   90.00
_cell.angle_gamma   90.00
#
_symmetry.space_group_name_H-M   'P 1'
#
loop_
_entity.id
_entity.type
_entity.pdbx_description
1 polymer ?
#
loop_
_entity_poly.entity_id
_entity_poly.type
_entity_poly.pdbx_seq_one_letter_code
_entity_poly.pdbx_strand_id
1 'polypeptide(L)' 'MTVAEPTPSAQTAAPNNLNQITDVSGQAYSYDANGNLISDGERTYSWDANNRLVRIEYASQPSKQTRYSYDGLGRIDI' A
#
# COMPACT_ATOMS: atom_id res chain seq x y z
N MET A 1 5.78 25.95 -32.64
CA MET A 1 5.02 25.42 -31.50
C MET A 1 5.78 24.23 -30.95
N THR A 2 6.60 24.43 -29.93
CA THR A 2 7.28 23.34 -29.23
C THR A 2 6.32 22.83 -28.17
N VAL A 3 5.71 21.67 -28.42
CA VAL A 3 5.03 20.95 -27.35
C VAL A 3 6.13 20.46 -26.40
N ALA A 4 6.14 20.97 -25.17
CA ALA A 4 6.98 20.40 -24.13
C ALA A 4 6.40 19.02 -23.80
N GLU A 5 7.13 17.96 -24.12
CA GLU A 5 6.85 16.62 -23.61
C GLU A 5 6.88 16.71 -22.07
N PRO A 6 5.87 16.20 -21.33
CA PRO A 6 5.98 16.10 -19.89
C PRO A 6 7.15 15.17 -19.59
N THR A 7 8.26 15.73 -19.10
CA THR A 7 9.39 14.94 -18.62
C THR A 7 8.87 14.10 -17.46
N PRO A 8 9.00 12.77 -17.49
CA PRO A 8 8.61 11.95 -16.35
C PRO A 8 9.36 12.47 -15.12
N SER A 9 8.63 12.90 -14.11
CA SER A 9 9.21 13.24 -12.82
C SER A 9 9.97 12.02 -12.32
N ALA A 10 11.28 12.14 -12.12
CA ALA A 10 12.07 11.05 -11.56
C ALA A 10 11.59 10.78 -10.13
N GLN A 11 11.01 9.61 -9.89
CA GLN A 11 10.60 9.16 -8.57
C GLN A 11 11.77 8.37 -7.95
N THR A 12 12.20 8.74 -6.75
CA THR A 12 13.25 8.01 -6.04
C THR A 12 12.63 6.95 -5.15
N ALA A 13 13.15 5.72 -5.18
CA ALA A 13 12.69 4.65 -4.30
C ALA A 13 13.87 4.14 -3.46
N ALA A 14 13.68 4.05 -2.15
CA ALA A 14 14.67 3.52 -1.22
C ALA A 14 14.19 2.17 -0.67
N PRO A 15 14.80 1.05 -1.07
CA PRO A 15 14.51 -0.27 -0.51
C PRO A 15 15.32 -0.56 0.75
N ASN A 16 14.78 -1.41 1.63
CA ASN A 16 15.51 -1.99 2.77
C ASN A 16 16.25 -3.29 2.37
N ASN A 17 16.91 -3.93 3.34
CA ASN A 17 17.67 -5.17 3.16
C ASN A 17 16.80 -6.40 2.77
N LEU A 18 15.48 -6.30 2.92
CA LEU A 18 14.51 -7.31 2.48
C LEU A 18 13.95 -7.02 1.08
N ASN A 19 14.52 -6.02 0.38
CA ASN A 19 14.05 -5.53 -0.90
C ASN A 19 12.60 -4.99 -0.87
N GLN A 20 12.19 -4.44 0.26
CA GLN A 20 10.91 -3.75 0.43
C GLN A 20 11.13 -2.25 0.31
N ILE A 21 10.30 -1.57 -0.46
CA ILE A 21 10.39 -0.11 -0.65
C ILE A 21 9.95 0.58 0.64
N THR A 22 10.83 1.30 1.32
CA THR A 22 10.50 2.01 2.58
C THR A 22 10.28 3.50 2.38
N ASP A 23 10.75 4.06 1.27
CA ASP A 23 10.49 5.46 0.92
C ASP A 23 10.32 5.60 -0.60
N VAL A 24 9.34 6.41 -0.99
CA VAL A 24 9.16 6.83 -2.37
C VAL A 24 9.01 8.35 -2.44
N SER A 25 10.05 9.03 -2.89
CA SER A 25 10.11 10.50 -2.97
C SER A 25 9.67 11.20 -1.68
N GLY A 26 10.04 10.68 -0.51
CA GLY A 26 9.68 11.21 0.81
C GLY A 26 8.39 10.65 1.41
N GLN A 27 7.66 9.80 0.69
CA GLN A 27 6.52 9.06 1.24
C GLN A 27 7.00 7.78 1.89
N ALA A 28 6.77 7.64 3.20
CA ALA A 28 7.21 6.50 3.98
C ALA A 28 6.28 5.29 3.83
N TYR A 29 6.88 4.13 3.63
CA TYR A 29 6.21 2.83 3.53
C TYR A 29 6.64 1.95 4.69
N SER A 30 5.69 1.21 5.26
CA SER A 30 5.94 0.32 6.41
C SER A 30 5.33 -1.05 6.19
N TYR A 31 5.97 -2.07 6.75
CA TYR A 31 5.61 -3.48 6.56
C TYR A 31 5.59 -4.21 7.90
N ASP A 32 4.79 -5.27 7.99
CA ASP A 32 4.86 -6.21 9.11
C ASP A 32 6.05 -7.19 8.97
N ALA A 33 6.24 -8.04 9.97
CA ALA A 33 7.32 -9.04 9.97
C ALA A 33 7.17 -10.11 8.88
N ASN A 34 5.96 -10.31 8.35
CA ASN A 34 5.70 -11.22 7.22
C ASN A 34 5.92 -10.52 5.87
N GLY A 35 6.20 -9.22 5.87
CA GLY A 35 6.41 -8.40 4.68
C GLY A 35 5.13 -7.88 4.05
N ASN A 36 4.00 -7.92 4.75
CA ASN A 36 2.77 -7.31 4.29
C ASN A 36 2.84 -5.78 4.52
N LEU A 37 2.42 -5.01 3.52
CA LEU A 37 2.39 -3.54 3.61
C LEU A 37 1.38 -3.11 4.69
N ILE A 38 1.79 -2.33 5.68
CA ILE A 38 0.94 -1.76 6.72
C ILE A 38 0.50 -0.35 6.33
N SER A 39 1.40 0.46 5.74
CA SER A 39 1.07 1.81 5.27
C SER A 39 1.95 2.23 4.10
N ASP A 40 1.35 2.98 3.17
CA ASP A 40 2.03 3.65 2.04
C ASP A 40 2.14 5.18 2.24
N GLY A 41 1.85 5.66 3.45
CA GLY A 41 1.81 7.09 3.79
C GLY A 41 0.45 7.77 3.54
N GLU A 42 -0.42 7.20 2.71
CA GLU A 42 -1.78 7.72 2.44
C GLU A 42 -2.87 6.79 3.01
N ARG A 43 -2.58 5.50 3.09
CA ARG A 43 -3.49 4.43 3.45
C ARG A 43 -2.88 3.53 4.51
N THR A 44 -3.75 2.88 5.24
CA THR A 44 -3.39 1.84 6.20
C THR A 44 -4.06 0.54 5.80
N TYR A 45 -3.33 -0.55 5.89
CA TYR A 45 -3.71 -1.88 5.44
C TYR A 45 -3.69 -2.83 6.65
N SER A 46 -4.78 -3.58 6.83
CA SER A 46 -4.88 -4.59 7.90
C SER A 46 -4.98 -5.98 7.29
N TRP A 47 -4.27 -6.92 7.89
CA TRP A 47 -4.14 -8.29 7.43
C TRP A 47 -4.67 -9.26 8.50
N ASP A 48 -5.23 -10.38 8.09
CA ASP A 48 -5.57 -11.46 9.01
C ASP A 48 -4.36 -12.36 9.32
N ALA A 49 -4.55 -13.32 10.23
CA ALA A 49 -3.51 -14.27 10.62
C ALA A 49 -3.01 -15.18 9.47
N ASN A 50 -3.71 -15.21 8.33
CA ASN A 50 -3.33 -15.97 7.14
C ASN A 50 -2.66 -15.06 6.07
N ASN A 51 -2.23 -13.85 6.43
CA ASN A 51 -1.64 -12.87 5.53
C ASN A 51 -2.59 -12.44 4.38
N ARG A 52 -3.90 -12.35 4.66
CA ARG A 52 -4.88 -11.86 3.68
C ARG A 52 -5.35 -10.45 4.07
N LEU A 53 -5.46 -9.57 3.08
CA LEU A 53 -5.86 -8.17 3.30
C LEU A 53 -7.32 -8.08 3.68
N VAL A 54 -7.65 -7.70 4.91
CA VAL A 54 -9.04 -7.59 5.38
C VAL A 54 -9.58 -6.16 5.39
N ARG A 55 -8.70 -5.15 5.36
CA ARG A 55 -9.13 -3.75 5.44
C ARG A 55 -8.14 -2.77 4.83
N ILE A 56 -8.68 -1.73 4.19
CA ILE A 56 -7.95 -0.53 3.76
C ILE A 56 -8.64 0.69 4.37
N GLU A 57 -7.86 1.55 5.01
CA GLU A 57 -8.26 2.87 5.50
C GLU A 57 -7.59 3.96 4.69
N TYR A 58 -8.30 5.07 4.46
CA TYR A 58 -7.80 6.21 3.70
C TYR A 58 -7.61 7.40 4.63
N ALA A 59 -6.37 7.84 4.86
CA ALA A 59 -6.07 8.91 5.81
C ALA A 59 -6.79 10.23 5.45
N SER A 60 -6.89 10.54 4.16
CA SER A 60 -7.60 11.73 3.66
C SER A 60 -9.13 11.60 3.71
N GLN A 61 -9.67 10.40 3.90
CA GLN A 61 -11.11 10.12 3.92
C GLN A 61 -11.44 9.10 5.02
N PRO A 62 -11.42 9.50 6.30
CA PRO A 62 -11.57 8.56 7.42
C PRO A 62 -12.93 7.84 7.46
N SER A 63 -13.96 8.38 6.80
CA SER A 63 -15.26 7.70 6.64
C SER A 63 -15.25 6.63 5.54
N LYS A 64 -14.26 6.65 4.64
CA LYS A 64 -14.08 5.65 3.60
C LYS A 64 -13.17 4.54 4.11
N GLN A 65 -13.67 3.32 4.02
CA GLN A 65 -12.88 2.12 4.26
C GLN A 65 -13.34 1.05 3.28
N THR A 66 -12.38 0.25 2.82
CA THR A 66 -12.68 -0.97 2.06
C THR A 66 -12.43 -2.15 2.97
N ARG A 67 -13.41 -3.07 3.04
CA ARG A 67 -13.32 -4.28 3.85
C ARG A 67 -13.44 -5.49 2.94
N TYR A 68 -12.68 -6.52 3.26
CA TYR A 68 -12.70 -7.79 2.56
C TYR A 68 -13.01 -8.89 3.56
N SER A 69 -14.01 -9.69 3.23
CA SER A 69 -14.31 -10.93 3.91
C SER A 69 -13.80 -12.08 3.06
N TYR A 70 -13.31 -13.13 3.71
CA TYR A 70 -12.87 -14.32 3.01
C TYR A 70 -13.64 -15.52 3.52
N ASP A 71 -14.11 -16.35 2.60
CA ASP A 71 -14.70 -17.64 2.95
C ASP A 71 -13.64 -18.61 3.50
N GLY A 72 -14.08 -19.76 4.02
CA GLY A 72 -13.19 -20.81 4.55
C GLY A 72 -12.26 -21.43 3.49
N LEU A 73 -12.48 -21.14 2.21
CA LEU A 73 -11.63 -21.55 1.09
C LEU A 73 -10.65 -20.44 0.66
N GLY A 74 -10.68 -19.29 1.33
CA GLY A 74 -9.81 -18.15 1.04
C GLY A 74 -10.22 -17.32 -0.15
N ARG A 75 -11.43 -17.47 -0.65
CA ARG A 75 -11.98 -16.62 -1.71
C ARG A 75 -12.60 -15.39 -1.09
N ILE A 76 -12.49 -14.28 -1.82
CA ILE A 76 -13.13 -13.02 -1.43
C ILE A 76 -14.65 -13.18 -1.54
N ASP A 77 -15.34 -12.93 -0.44
CA ASP A 77 -16.79 -12.79 -0.39
C ASP A 77 -17.07 -11.29 -0.34
N ILE A 78 -17.69 -10.76 -1.40
CA ILE A 78 -17.81 -9.32 -1.69
C ILE A 78 -19.21 -8.82 -1.37
#